data_AF-A0A932C7P7-F1
#
_entry.id   AF-A0A932C7P7-F1
#
_cell.length_a   1.000
_cell.length_b   1.000
_cell.length_c   1.000
_cell.angle_alpha   90.00
_cell.angle_beta   90.00
_cell.angle_gamma   90.00
#
_symmetry.space_group_name_H-M   'P 1'
#
loop_
_entity.id
_entity.type
_entity.pdbx_description
1 polymer ?
#
loop_
_entity_poly.entity_id
_entity_poly.type
_entity_poly.pdbx_seq_one_letter_code
_entity_poly.pdbx_strand_id
1 'polypeptide(L)'
;MPTPAEFLASLPDDRRATMTTLHKAIRKAVPKLAPFMTAGMGPSPFIGYGKYHYKSASGREGDWFTIGLVAGKSGYALHVCVGGEGGYLVEKNASKLGQVKTGRSCINFKKLEDLNLAATMALVKRKRRSECPLDGIVTTRATTGMVS
;
A
#
# COMPACT_ATOMS: atom_id res chain seq x y z
N MET A 1 12.45 -9.47 11.06
CA MET A 1 11.38 -9.61 10.04
C MET A 1 11.96 -10.25 8.81
N PRO A 2 11.22 -11.11 8.09
CA PRO A 2 11.67 -11.64 6.80
C PRO A 2 11.84 -10.50 5.79
N THR A 3 12.57 -10.74 4.71
CA THR A 3 12.56 -9.91 3.51
C THR A 3 11.24 -10.10 2.75
N PRO A 4 10.87 -9.19 1.82
CA PRO A 4 9.70 -9.39 0.97
C PRO A 4 9.75 -10.69 0.16
N ALA A 5 10.94 -11.09 -0.29
CA ALA A 5 11.13 -12.33 -1.06
C ALA A 5 10.88 -13.58 -0.19
N GLU A 6 11.47 -13.62 1.00
CA GLU A 6 11.24 -14.71 1.97
C GLU A 6 9.77 -14.80 2.39
N PHE A 7 9.12 -13.65 2.63
CA PHE A 7 7.69 -13.63 2.94
C PHE A 7 6.85 -14.21 1.79
N LEU A 8 7.10 -13.79 0.54
CA LEU A 8 6.41 -14.36 -0.62
C LEU A 8 6.65 -15.87 -0.75
N ALA A 9 7.88 -16.34 -0.52
CA ALA A 9 8.21 -17.77 -0.58
C ALA A 9 7.49 -18.58 0.51
N SER A 10 7.27 -17.99 1.69
CA SER A 10 6.58 -18.64 2.81
C SER A 10 5.06 -18.81 2.62
N LEU A 11 4.46 -18.14 1.63
CA LEU A 11 3.02 -18.24 1.36
C LEU A 11 2.67 -19.55 0.64
N PRO A 12 1.49 -20.14 0.93
CA PRO A 12 0.92 -21.21 0.13
C PRO A 12 0.83 -20.84 -1.35
N ASP A 13 0.95 -21.83 -2.24
CA ASP A 13 1.11 -21.64 -3.69
C ASP A 13 0.01 -20.77 -4.33
N ASP A 14 -1.25 -21.02 -3.96
CA ASP A 14 -2.43 -20.26 -4.39
C ASP A 14 -2.31 -18.77 -4.03
N ARG A 15 -1.74 -18.47 -2.87
CA ARG A 15 -1.54 -17.10 -2.38
C ARG A 15 -0.28 -16.46 -2.93
N ARG A 16 0.79 -17.23 -3.03
CA ARG A 16 2.10 -16.79 -3.51
C ARG A 16 2.01 -16.26 -4.92
N ALA A 17 1.27 -16.92 -5.82
CA ALA A 17 1.11 -16.48 -7.20
C ALA A 17 0.47 -15.07 -7.28
N THR A 18 -0.62 -14.86 -6.55
CA THR A 18 -1.33 -13.57 -6.50
C THR A 18 -0.46 -12.47 -5.90
N MET A 19 0.13 -12.73 -4.74
CA MET A 19 0.99 -11.75 -4.05
C MET A 19 2.24 -11.40 -4.86
N THR A 20 2.85 -12.38 -5.54
CA THR A 20 4.00 -12.15 -6.42
C THR A 20 3.62 -11.28 -7.62
N THR A 21 2.45 -11.52 -8.20
CA THR A 21 1.93 -10.73 -9.33
C THR A 21 1.71 -9.27 -8.93
N LEU A 22 1.07 -9.05 -7.78
CA LEU A 22 0.84 -7.72 -7.24
C LEU A 22 2.15 -7.02 -6.86
N HIS A 23 3.07 -7.73 -6.19
CA HIS A 23 4.39 -7.19 -5.83
C HIS A 23 5.15 -6.73 -7.08
N LYS A 24 5.21 -7.55 -8.13
CA LYS A 24 5.85 -7.19 -9.41
C LYS A 24 5.17 -5.99 -10.07
N ALA A 25 3.84 -5.96 -10.09
CA ALA A 25 3.08 -4.86 -10.68
C ALA A 25 3.35 -3.53 -9.96
N ILE A 26 3.37 -3.54 -8.61
CA ILE A 26 3.69 -2.37 -7.79
C ILE A 26 5.14 -1.94 -8.04
N ARG A 27 6.11 -2.85 -8.03
CA ARG A 27 7.52 -2.54 -8.32
C ARG A 27 7.72 -1.91 -9.70
N LYS A 28 6.94 -2.34 -10.71
CA LYS A 28 6.92 -1.72 -12.04
C LYS A 28 6.24 -0.35 -12.05
N ALA A 29 5.17 -0.17 -11.27
CA ALA A 29 4.44 1.08 -11.17
C ALA A 29 5.24 2.17 -10.44
N VAL A 30 5.95 1.81 -9.37
CA VAL A 30 6.69 2.73 -8.50
C VAL A 30 8.12 2.23 -8.23
N PRO A 31 9.00 2.21 -9.25
CA PRO A 31 10.32 1.59 -9.14
C PRO A 31 11.24 2.24 -8.09
N LYS A 32 11.03 3.54 -7.82
CA LYS A 32 11.78 4.33 -6.84
C LYS A 32 11.38 4.04 -5.39
N LEU A 33 10.24 3.38 -5.15
CA LEU A 33 9.78 3.04 -3.81
C LEU A 33 10.34 1.65 -3.46
N ALA A 34 11.33 1.63 -2.58
CA ALA A 34 11.90 0.39 -2.07
C ALA A 34 10.86 -0.38 -1.24
N PRO A 35 10.69 -1.69 -1.48
CA PRO A 35 9.84 -2.53 -0.65
C PRO A 35 10.49 -2.77 0.71
N PHE A 36 9.70 -2.80 1.77
CA PHE A 36 10.12 -3.18 3.10
C PHE A 36 9.01 -3.99 3.79
N MET A 37 9.37 -4.83 4.76
CA MET A 37 8.38 -5.49 5.59
C MET A 37 8.01 -4.59 6.76
N THR A 38 6.74 -4.56 7.15
CA THR A 38 6.30 -3.94 8.40
C THR A 38 5.24 -4.79 9.08
N ALA A 39 5.22 -4.73 10.42
CA ALA A 39 4.10 -5.26 11.19
C ALA A 39 2.83 -4.51 10.78
N GLY A 40 1.76 -5.27 10.58
CA GLY A 40 0.44 -4.74 10.28
C GLY A 40 -0.37 -4.43 11.53
N MET A 41 -1.59 -3.94 11.32
CA MET A 41 -2.61 -3.86 12.38
C MET A 41 -3.30 -5.20 12.67
N GLY A 42 -2.86 -6.28 12.03
CA GLY A 42 -3.43 -7.62 12.14
C GLY A 42 -2.36 -8.69 12.15
N PRO A 43 -2.74 -9.98 12.09
CA PRO A 43 -1.82 -11.10 12.26
C PRO A 43 -0.81 -11.27 11.10
N SER A 44 -1.08 -10.63 9.95
CA SER A 44 -0.26 -10.75 8.75
C SER A 44 0.58 -9.48 8.55
N PRO A 45 1.88 -9.62 8.23
CA PRO A 45 2.73 -8.48 7.94
C PRO A 45 2.40 -7.89 6.56
N PHE A 46 2.81 -6.63 6.36
CA PHE A 46 2.66 -5.92 5.10
C PHE A 46 3.98 -5.90 4.33
N ILE A 47 3.90 -6.02 3.00
CA ILE A 47 4.91 -5.50 2.10
C ILE A 47 4.58 -4.03 1.87
N GLY A 48 5.32 -3.13 2.53
CA GLY A 48 5.22 -1.69 2.38
C GLY A 48 6.11 -1.15 1.27
N TYR A 49 5.70 -0.04 0.66
CA TYR A 49 6.49 0.71 -0.33
C TYR A 49 6.40 2.20 -0.02
N GLY A 50 7.53 2.90 -0.18
CA GLY A 50 7.60 4.34 0.09
C GLY A 50 7.40 4.61 1.57
N LYS A 51 8.38 4.15 2.36
CA LYS A 51 8.44 4.38 3.80
C LYS A 51 8.40 5.88 4.08
N TYR A 52 7.56 6.30 5.02
CA TYR A 52 7.55 7.66 5.56
C TYR A 52 7.46 7.63 7.07
N HIS A 53 8.04 8.64 7.69
CA HIS A 53 7.91 8.86 9.13
C HIS A 53 6.69 9.75 9.37
N TYR A 54 5.95 9.45 10.43
CA TYR A 54 4.72 10.14 10.76
C TYR A 54 4.74 10.55 12.21
N LYS A 55 4.12 11.70 12.51
CA LYS A 55 3.94 12.19 13.88
C LYS A 55 2.49 12.63 14.07
N SER A 56 1.81 12.04 15.03
CA SER A 56 0.44 12.43 15.40
C SER A 56 0.45 13.74 16.17
N ALA A 57 -0.70 14.41 16.20
CA ALA A 57 -0.92 15.57 17.06
C ALA A 57 -0.69 15.27 18.56
N SER A 58 -0.88 14.02 18.99
CA SER A 58 -0.61 13.55 20.36
C SER A 58 0.85 13.18 20.63
N GLY A 59 1.77 13.40 19.67
CA GLY A 59 3.19 13.14 19.81
C GLY A 59 3.63 11.69 19.55
N ARG A 60 2.70 10.79 19.18
CA ARG A 60 3.07 9.43 18.76
C ARG A 60 3.69 9.49 17.37
N GLU A 61 4.85 8.89 17.22
CA GLU A 61 5.53 8.83 15.94
C GLU A 61 5.90 7.40 15.56
N GLY A 62 6.11 7.18 14.27
CA GLY A 62 6.40 5.86 13.73
C GLY A 62 6.63 5.90 12.23
N ASP A 63 7.02 4.75 11.70
CA ASP A 63 7.22 4.58 10.28
C ASP A 63 6.02 3.84 9.67
N TRP A 64 5.56 4.32 8.53
CA TRP A 64 4.48 3.69 7.77
C TRP A 64 4.79 3.65 6.28
N PHE A 65 3.92 3.00 5.51
CA PHE A 65 4.04 2.87 4.07
C PHE A 65 3.07 3.78 3.33
N THR A 66 3.47 4.24 2.14
CA THR A 66 2.56 4.92 1.21
C THR A 66 1.66 3.90 0.50
N ILE A 67 2.25 2.77 0.09
CA ILE A 67 1.51 1.66 -0.51
C ILE A 67 1.78 0.42 0.33
N GLY A 68 0.75 -0.35 0.68
CA GLY A 68 0.90 -1.55 1.50
C GLY A 68 0.15 -2.73 0.90
N LEU A 69 0.81 -3.87 0.77
CA LEU A 69 0.22 -5.10 0.26
C LEU A 69 0.22 -6.16 1.36
N VAL A 70 -0.94 -6.76 1.65
CA VAL A 70 -1.08 -7.80 2.66
C VAL A 70 -1.93 -8.97 2.17
N ALA A 71 -1.50 -10.17 2.53
CA ALA A 71 -2.26 -11.40 2.43
C ALA A 71 -2.99 -11.65 3.76
N GLY A 72 -4.24 -11.16 3.88
CA GLY A 72 -5.05 -11.30 5.10
C GLY A 72 -5.65 -12.70 5.29
N LYS A 73 -6.49 -12.92 6.31
CA LYS A 73 -7.05 -14.26 6.60
C LYS A 73 -7.90 -14.84 5.47
N SER A 74 -8.73 -14.02 4.82
CA SER A 74 -9.75 -14.46 3.84
C SER A 74 -9.59 -13.87 2.43
N GLY A 75 -8.47 -13.20 2.17
CA GLY A 75 -8.22 -12.53 0.90
C GLY A 75 -7.00 -11.62 0.95
N TYR A 76 -7.00 -10.60 0.09
CA TYR A 76 -5.90 -9.65 -0.06
C TYR A 76 -6.40 -8.24 0.24
N ALA A 77 -5.48 -7.39 0.69
CA ALA A 77 -5.72 -5.97 0.77
C ALA A 77 -4.54 -5.19 0.18
N LEU A 78 -4.87 -4.20 -0.65
CA LEU A 78 -3.94 -3.20 -1.15
C LEU A 78 -4.33 -1.84 -0.56
N HIS A 79 -3.40 -1.25 0.17
CA HIS A 79 -3.55 0.08 0.73
C HIS A 79 -2.83 1.08 -0.18
N VAL A 80 -3.54 2.12 -0.59
CA VAL A 80 -3.03 3.26 -1.36
C VAL A 80 -3.27 4.51 -0.52
N CYS A 81 -2.30 4.81 0.35
CA CYS A 81 -2.34 5.93 1.28
C CYS A 81 -1.91 7.23 0.58
N VAL A 82 -2.64 7.59 -0.48
CA VAL A 82 -2.41 8.81 -1.26
C VAL A 82 -3.67 9.65 -1.24
N GLY A 83 -3.56 10.86 -0.67
CA GLY A 83 -4.61 11.87 -0.69
C GLY A 83 -4.72 12.58 -2.03
N GLY A 84 -5.92 13.08 -2.33
CA GLY A 84 -6.18 14.04 -3.40
C GLY A 84 -7.13 15.15 -2.94
N GLU A 85 -7.40 16.12 -3.81
CA GLU A 85 -8.28 17.27 -3.51
C GLU A 85 -9.71 16.80 -3.17
N GLY A 86 -10.08 16.76 -1.89
CA GLY A 86 -11.40 16.33 -1.42
C GLY A 86 -11.54 14.82 -1.16
N GLY A 87 -10.48 14.13 -0.73
CA GLY A 87 -10.56 12.75 -0.25
C GLY A 87 -9.51 11.80 -0.84
N TYR A 88 -9.60 10.54 -0.46
CA TYR A 88 -8.65 9.50 -0.87
C TYR A 88 -8.85 9.07 -2.33
N LEU A 89 -7.74 8.70 -3.01
CA LEU A 89 -7.80 8.27 -4.40
C LEU A 89 -8.62 6.99 -4.62
N VAL A 90 -8.58 6.06 -3.66
CA VAL A 90 -9.30 4.79 -3.75
C VAL A 90 -10.81 5.02 -3.73
N GLU A 91 -11.29 5.75 -2.72
CA GLU A 91 -12.70 6.10 -2.55
C GLU A 91 -13.28 6.75 -3.82
N LYS A 92 -12.56 7.71 -4.40
CA LYS A 92 -13.00 8.41 -5.63
C LYS A 92 -13.02 7.57 -6.89
N ASN A 93 -12.31 6.45 -6.90
CA ASN A 93 -12.18 5.60 -8.09
C ASN A 93 -12.77 4.21 -7.86
N ALA A 94 -13.51 3.99 -6.76
CA ALA A 94 -14.03 2.69 -6.36
C ALA A 94 -14.76 1.96 -7.50
N SER A 95 -15.60 2.66 -8.25
CA SER A 95 -16.36 2.09 -9.39
C SER A 95 -15.49 1.59 -10.55
N LYS A 96 -14.21 1.98 -10.62
CA LYS A 96 -13.27 1.58 -11.68
C LYS A 96 -12.35 0.43 -11.27
N LEU A 97 -12.40 0.00 -10.01
CA LEU A 97 -11.45 -0.96 -9.44
C LEU A 97 -11.86 -2.43 -9.60
N GLY A 98 -13.02 -2.69 -10.21
CA GLY A 98 -13.55 -4.03 -10.44
C GLY A 98 -14.53 -4.47 -9.36
N GLN A 99 -14.68 -5.78 -9.17
CA GLN A 99 -15.59 -6.40 -8.20
C GLN A 99 -14.95 -6.49 -6.81
N VAL A 100 -14.51 -5.35 -6.28
CA VAL A 100 -13.75 -5.27 -5.03
C VAL A 100 -14.50 -4.51 -3.95
N LYS A 101 -14.14 -4.74 -2.69
CA LYS A 101 -14.60 -3.91 -1.57
C LYS A 101 -13.59 -2.80 -1.31
N THR A 102 -14.04 -1.56 -1.25
CA THR A 102 -13.16 -0.41 -0.99
C THR A 102 -13.51 0.27 0.33
N GLY A 103 -12.49 0.67 1.07
CA GLY A 103 -12.61 1.68 2.12
C GLY A 103 -12.08 3.03 1.65
N ARG A 104 -11.68 3.89 2.60
CA ARG A 104 -11.07 5.19 2.29
C ARG A 104 -9.78 5.04 1.45
N SER A 105 -8.83 4.24 1.96
CA SER A 105 -7.52 4.02 1.31
C SER A 105 -7.22 2.57 0.99
N CYS A 106 -8.13 1.63 1.27
CA CYS A 106 -7.92 0.20 1.09
C CYS A 106 -8.80 -0.40 0.00
N ILE A 107 -8.24 -1.37 -0.71
CA ILE A 107 -8.90 -2.19 -1.74
C ILE A 107 -8.79 -3.63 -1.28
N ASN A 108 -9.92 -4.26 -1.01
CA ASN A 108 -10.05 -5.61 -0.48
C ASN A 108 -10.70 -6.52 -1.52
N PHE A 109 -10.06 -7.66 -1.81
CA PHE A 109 -10.51 -8.59 -2.84
C PHE A 109 -10.11 -10.02 -2.48
N LYS A 110 -10.81 -11.01 -3.05
CA LYS A 110 -10.56 -12.44 -2.76
C LYS A 110 -9.77 -13.10 -3.88
N LYS A 111 -10.07 -12.76 -5.13
CA LYS A 111 -9.36 -13.27 -6.31
C LYS A 111 -8.72 -12.13 -7.07
N LEU A 112 -7.60 -12.40 -7.74
CA LEU A 112 -6.92 -11.39 -8.55
C LEU A 112 -7.81 -10.89 -9.71
N GLU A 113 -8.66 -11.76 -10.25
CA GLU A 113 -9.61 -11.46 -11.33
C GLU A 113 -10.66 -10.42 -10.94
N ASP A 114 -11.03 -10.35 -9.65
CA ASP A 114 -11.98 -9.36 -9.15
C ASP A 114 -11.40 -7.94 -9.23
N LEU A 115 -10.07 -7.81 -9.21
CA LEU A 115 -9.34 -6.55 -9.21
C LEU A 115 -9.03 -6.10 -10.63
N ASN A 116 -9.47 -4.90 -10.99
CA ASN A 116 -8.97 -4.23 -12.19
C ASN A 116 -7.52 -3.76 -11.95
N LEU A 117 -6.57 -4.64 -12.28
CA LEU A 117 -5.14 -4.42 -12.02
C LEU A 117 -4.61 -3.16 -12.72
N ALA A 118 -5.04 -2.90 -13.96
CA ALA A 118 -4.60 -1.74 -14.73
C ALA A 118 -5.05 -0.43 -14.09
N ALA A 119 -6.34 -0.32 -13.75
CA ALA A 119 -6.88 0.85 -13.06
C ALA A 119 -6.22 1.04 -11.68
N THR A 120 -6.03 -0.05 -10.95
CA THR A 120 -5.37 -0.03 -9.63
C THR A 120 -3.94 0.48 -9.72
N MET A 121 -3.14 -0.02 -10.67
CA MET A 121 -1.76 0.45 -10.86
C MET A 121 -1.70 1.89 -11.34
N ALA A 122 -2.70 2.38 -12.08
CA ALA A 122 -2.80 3.80 -12.42
C ALA A 122 -2.98 4.67 -11.18
N LEU A 123 -3.72 4.21 -10.17
CA LEU A 123 -3.81 4.90 -8.87
C LEU A 123 -2.48 4.86 -8.10
N VAL A 124 -1.82 3.70 -8.06
CA VAL A 124 -0.52 3.52 -7.39
C VAL A 124 0.56 4.44 -7.97
N LYS A 125 0.55 4.68 -9.29
CA LYS A 125 1.49 5.59 -9.97
C LYS A 125 1.27 7.07 -9.64
N ARG A 126 0.10 7.43 -9.12
CA ARG A 126 -0.28 8.83 -8.98
C ARG A 126 0.60 9.47 -7.90
N LYS A 127 1.23 10.60 -8.24
CA LYS A 127 2.13 11.30 -7.33
C LYS A 127 1.36 11.76 -6.09
N ARG A 128 2.00 11.62 -4.93
CA ARG A 128 1.52 12.18 -3.67
C ARG A 128 1.54 13.71 -3.79
N ARG A 129 0.38 14.36 -3.76
CA ARG A 129 0.33 15.73 -3.20
C ARG A 129 0.51 15.57 -1.70
N SER A 130 1.28 16.47 -1.10
CA SER A 130 2.04 16.37 0.15
C SER A 130 1.33 15.86 1.42
N GLU A 131 0.04 15.58 1.39
CA GLU A 131 -0.75 15.17 2.54
C GLU A 131 -1.38 13.80 2.30
N CYS A 132 -0.94 12.82 3.10
CA CYS A 132 -1.69 11.60 3.30
C CYS A 132 -2.72 11.92 4.40
N PRO A 133 -4.03 11.90 4.12
CA PRO A 133 -5.05 12.37 5.06
C PRO A 133 -5.41 11.28 6.07
N LEU A 134 -4.41 10.58 6.62
CA LEU A 134 -4.63 9.77 7.82
C LEU A 134 -4.92 10.77 8.93
N ASP A 135 -6.21 10.97 9.20
CA ASP A 135 -6.81 11.93 10.13
C ASP A 135 -5.85 12.32 11.28
N GLY A 136 -5.29 13.54 11.22
CA GLY A 136 -4.49 14.14 12.30
C GLY A 136 -2.99 13.78 12.36
N ILE A 137 -2.43 13.16 11.31
CA ILE A 137 -1.01 12.80 11.23
C ILE A 137 -0.24 13.83 10.38
N VAL A 138 0.68 14.56 11.01
CA VAL A 138 1.69 15.35 10.30
C VAL A 138 2.71 14.37 9.72
N THR A 139 2.70 14.22 8.40
CA THR A 139 3.79 13.50 7.73
C THR A 139 4.98 14.44 7.65
N THR A 140 5.99 14.25 8.50
CA THR A 140 7.29 14.88 8.26
C THR A 140 7.84 14.31 6.95
N ARG A 141 8.20 15.20 6.03
CA ARG A 141 8.71 14.86 4.69
C ARG A 141 9.66 13.67 4.80
N ALA A 142 9.44 12.64 3.99
CA ALA A 142 10.44 11.61 3.74
C ALA A 142 11.76 12.36 3.47
N THR A 143 12.76 12.12 4.32
CA THR A 143 14.11 12.65 4.20
C THR A 143 14.60 12.24 2.83
N THR A 144 14.39 13.13 1.85
CA THR A 144 15.05 13.04 0.58
C THR A 144 16.49 13.34 0.94
N GLY A 145 17.33 12.31 0.92
CA GLY A 145 18.77 12.48 1.00
C GLY A 145 19.16 13.55 -0.01
N MET A 146 19.46 14.74 0.53
CA MET A 146 20.09 15.80 -0.21
C MET A 146 21.51 15.31 -0.41
N VAL A 147 21.77 14.87 -1.64
CA VAL A 147 23.11 14.56 -2.13
C VAL A 147 23.96 15.80 -1.86
N SER A 148 25.02 15.66 -1.07
CA SER A 148 26.14 16.59 -1.04
C SER A 148 27.24 16.05 -1.94
#